data_AF-A0A4Q3EJY1-F1
#
_entry.id   AF-A0A4Q3EJY1-F1
#
_cell.length_a   1.000
_cell.length_b   1.000
_cell.length_c   1.000
_cell.angle_alpha   90.00
_cell.angle_beta   90.00
_cell.angle_gamma   90.00
#
_symmetry.space_group_name_H-M   'P 1'
#
loop_
_entity.id
_entity.type
_entity.pdbx_description
1 polymer ?
#
loop_
_entity_poly.entity_id
_entity_poly.type
_entity_poly.pdbx_seq_one_letter_code
_entity_poly.pdbx_strand_id
1 'polypeptide(L)'
;MLYLFSVSWGTVSGWWTIACLLLAFSYSLLLYRQSKNLNKTWRNILFAVRTIAVFTLSFLLLAPLIKSVSKHLQKPLVLVLQDNSSSIKQFPSKNFSLDQFTDQLHQLKNKL
;
A
#
# COMPACT_ATOMS: atom_id res chain seq x y z
N MET A 1 -0.41 -17.37 4.15
CA MET A 1 -0.71 -15.93 4.01
C MET A 1 0.63 -15.21 3.96
N LEU A 2 1.07 -14.75 2.78
CA LEU A 2 2.36 -14.06 2.63
C LEU A 2 2.15 -12.57 2.87
N TYR A 3 2.59 -12.07 4.02
CA TYR A 3 2.61 -10.63 4.30
C TYR A 3 3.84 -10.02 3.65
N LEU A 4 3.63 -9.35 2.51
CA LEU A 4 4.68 -8.55 1.87
C LEU A 4 4.56 -7.13 2.39
N PHE A 5 5.57 -6.71 3.17
CA PHE A 5 5.76 -5.31 3.51
C PHE A 5 6.43 -4.61 2.35
N SER A 6 5.79 -3.57 1.81
CA SER A 6 6.41 -2.67 0.83
C SER A 6 6.43 -1.25 1.38
N VAL A 7 7.58 -0.62 1.29
CA VAL A 7 7.73 0.81 1.59
C VAL A 7 7.39 1.58 0.32
N SER A 8 6.40 2.45 0.41
CA SER A 8 5.98 3.31 -0.71
C SER A 8 6.11 4.78 -0.34
N TRP A 9 6.55 5.56 -1.31
CA TRP A 9 6.62 7.01 -1.24
C TRP A 9 5.27 7.54 -1.71
N GLY A 10 4.44 8.05 -0.80
CA GLY A 10 3.05 8.44 -1.07
C GLY A 10 2.96 9.63 -2.02
N THR A 11 2.88 10.84 -1.47
CA THR A 11 2.80 12.10 -2.23
C THR A 11 4.16 12.77 -2.45
N VAL A 12 5.19 12.32 -1.72
CA VAL A 12 6.55 12.88 -1.74
C VAL A 12 7.51 11.97 -2.49
N SER A 13 8.49 12.55 -3.18
CA SER A 13 9.52 11.78 -3.90
C SER A 13 10.52 11.12 -2.96
N GLY A 14 10.88 9.86 -3.22
CA GLY A 14 11.85 9.12 -2.41
C GLY A 14 13.26 9.74 -2.38
N TRP A 15 13.58 10.62 -3.32
CA TRP A 15 14.83 11.40 -3.34
C TRP A 15 15.01 12.28 -2.09
N TRP A 16 13.93 12.65 -1.40
CA TRP A 16 14.02 13.40 -0.15
C TRP A 16 14.72 12.64 0.98
N THR A 17 14.85 11.31 0.90
CA THR A 17 15.68 10.54 1.85
C THR A 17 17.13 10.96 1.85
N ILE A 18 17.68 11.23 0.66
CA ILE A 18 19.07 11.67 0.51
C ILE A 18 19.23 13.07 1.10
N ALA A 19 18.25 13.94 0.88
CA ALA A 19 18.23 15.27 1.49
C ALA A 19 18.17 15.19 3.03
N CYS A 20 17.36 14.30 3.57
CA CYS A 20 17.25 14.03 5.00
C CYS A 20 18.59 13.54 5.59
N LEU A 21 19.29 12.64 4.90
CA LEU A 21 20.60 12.12 5.30
C LEU A 21 21.66 13.22 5.27
N LEU A 22 21.70 14.03 4.21
CA LEU A 22 22.60 15.17 4.10
C LEU A 22 22.35 16.20 5.20
N LEU A 23 21.09 16.47 5.53
CA LEU A 23 20.72 17.40 6.59
C LEU A 23 21.19 16.89 7.96
N ALA A 24 20.89 15.63 8.29
CA ALA A 24 21.30 15.02 9.55
C ALA A 24 22.84 15.00 9.71
N PHE A 25 23.55 14.63 8.65
CA PHE A 25 25.01 14.59 8.65
C PHE A 25 25.61 15.99 8.77
N SER A 26 25.14 16.96 7.96
CA SER A 26 25.61 18.35 8.01
C SER A 26 25.38 18.98 9.37
N TYR A 27 24.21 18.77 9.97
CA TYR A 27 23.87 19.27 11.30
C TYR A 27 24.80 18.70 12.38
N SER A 28 24.99 17.38 12.39
CA SER A 28 25.87 16.72 13.36
C SER A 28 27.33 17.15 13.16
N LEU A 29 27.76 17.35 11.90
CA LEU A 29 29.12 17.78 11.58
C LEU A 29 29.40 19.17 12.13
N LEU A 30 28.49 20.12 11.92
CA LEU A 30 28.63 21.47 12.47
C LEU A 30 28.69 21.46 14.00
N LEU A 31 27.83 20.68 14.65
CA LEU A 31 27.74 20.61 16.11
C LEU A 31 29.02 20.03 16.74
N TYR A 32 29.55 18.93 16.20
CA TYR A 32 30.68 18.22 16.79
C TYR A 32 32.05 18.67 16.25
N ARG A 33 32.11 19.47 15.17
CA ARG A 33 33.39 20.01 14.64
C ARG A 33 34.09 20.96 15.62
N GLN A 34 33.33 21.68 16.44
CA GLN A 34 33.89 22.67 17.39
C GLN A 34 34.17 22.10 18.79
N SER A 35 33.78 20.84 19.04
CA SER A 35 33.93 20.23 20.36
C SER A 35 35.38 19.80 20.62
N LYS A 36 36.16 20.70 21.24
CA LYS A 36 37.53 20.45 21.71
C LYS A 36 37.60 19.78 23.09
N ASN A 37 36.55 19.89 23.89
CA ASN A 37 36.52 19.40 25.28
C ASN A 37 36.07 17.93 25.43
N LEU A 38 35.82 17.22 24.33
CA LEU A 38 35.35 15.83 24.36
C LEU A 38 36.42 14.88 23.84
N ASN A 39 36.59 13.76 24.54
CA ASN A 39 37.41 12.65 24.07
C ASN A 39 36.93 12.18 22.69
N LYS A 40 37.88 11.84 21.80
CA LYS A 40 37.64 11.52 20.38
C LYS A 40 36.60 10.40 20.20
N THR A 41 36.66 9.38 21.06
CA THR A 41 35.71 8.24 21.04
C THR A 41 34.29 8.69 21.36
N TRP A 42 34.11 9.45 22.45
CA TRP A 42 32.81 9.96 22.86
C TRP A 42 32.22 10.94 21.85
N ARG A 43 33.07 11.79 21.26
CA ARG A 43 32.65 12.70 20.19
C ARG A 43 32.10 11.95 18.98
N ASN A 44 32.75 10.87 18.57
CA ASN A 44 32.30 10.06 17.43
C ASN A 44 30.99 9.31 17.74
N ILE A 45 30.85 8.76 18.94
CA ILE A 45 29.61 8.08 19.37
C ILE A 45 28.44 9.08 19.39
N LEU A 46 28.63 10.23 20.03
CA LEU A 46 27.62 11.28 20.11
C LEU A 46 27.24 11.82 18.73
N PHE A 47 28.23 12.01 17.85
CA PHE A 47 28.00 12.37 16.45
C PHE A 47 27.13 11.34 15.74
N ALA A 48 27.44 10.05 15.87
CA ALA A 48 26.71 8.98 15.20
C ALA A 48 25.26 8.90 15.71
N VAL A 49 25.07 8.91 17.04
CA VAL A 49 23.74 8.91 17.67
C VAL A 49 22.93 10.12 17.22
N ARG A 50 23.54 11.31 17.18
CA ARG A 50 22.84 12.54 16.77
C ARG A 50 22.42 12.48 15.30
N THR A 51 23.29 11.99 14.42
CA THR A 51 22.98 11.80 12.99
C THR A 51 21.82 10.82 12.82
N ILE A 52 21.85 9.66 13.50
CA ILE A 52 20.77 8.67 13.43
C ILE A 52 19.45 9.26 13.94
N ALA A 53 19.49 9.98 15.07
CA ALA A 53 18.29 10.60 15.65
C ALA A 53 17.66 11.64 14.71
N VAL A 54 18.46 12.57 14.17
CA VAL A 54 17.97 13.62 13.26
C VAL A 54 17.49 13.02 11.94
N PHE A 55 18.22 12.05 11.40
CA PHE A 55 17.80 11.31 10.21
C PHE A 55 16.46 10.62 10.44
N THR A 56 16.32 9.88 11.54
CA THR A 56 15.06 9.17 11.86
C THR A 56 13.90 10.15 12.00
N LEU A 57 14.13 11.28 12.68
CA LEU A 57 13.09 12.29 12.90
C LEU A 57 12.64 12.92 11.58
N SER A 58 13.59 13.34 10.74
CA SER A 58 13.29 13.93 9.44
C SER A 58 12.74 12.90 8.45
N PHE A 59 13.21 11.65 8.48
CA PHE A 59 12.66 10.56 7.67
C PHE A 59 11.22 10.25 8.06
N LEU A 60 10.89 10.27 9.36
CA LEU A 60 9.53 10.08 9.83
C LEU A 60 8.62 11.26 9.45
N LEU A 61 9.14 12.48 9.38
CA LEU A 61 8.44 13.66 8.85
C LEU A 61 8.08 13.53 7.36
N LEU A 62 8.81 12.75 6.57
CA LEU A 62 8.41 12.41 5.20
C LEU A 62 7.19 11.46 5.16
N ALA A 63 6.76 10.93 6.30
CA ALA A 63 5.64 10.01 6.45
C ALA A 63 5.68 8.84 5.43
N PRO A 64 6.75 8.02 5.43
CA PRO A 64 6.84 6.87 4.52
C PRO A 64 5.66 5.93 4.78
N LEU A 65 4.93 5.59 3.71
CA LEU A 65 3.78 4.69 3.83
C LEU A 65 4.26 3.24 3.87
N ILE A 66 4.09 2.62 5.02
CA ILE A 66 4.26 1.18 5.20
C ILE A 66 2.95 0.52 4.75
N LYS A 67 2.96 -0.12 3.58
CA LYS A 67 1.80 -0.85 3.07
C LYS A 67 1.95 -2.33 3.34
N SER A 68 0.92 -2.94 3.93
CA SER A 68 0.77 -4.39 4.01
C SER A 68 -0.22 -4.82 2.93
N VAL A 69 0.25 -5.60 1.96
CA VAL A 69 -0.61 -6.12 0.89
C VAL A 69 -0.92 -7.58 1.19
N SER A 70 -2.17 -7.86 1.58
CA SER A 70 -2.66 -9.24 1.66
C SER A 70 -3.13 -9.68 0.28
N LYS A 71 -2.36 -10.57 -0.37
CA LYS A 71 -2.80 -11.19 -1.61
C LYS A 71 -3.57 -12.47 -1.31
N HIS A 72 -4.85 -12.48 -1.65
CA HIS A 72 -5.67 -13.68 -1.67
C HIS A 72 -5.77 -14.17 -3.13
N LEU A 73 -5.16 -15.32 -3.41
CA LEU A 73 -5.32 -16.00 -4.68
C LEU A 73 -6.72 -16.61 -4.74
N GLN A 74 -7.63 -15.93 -5.43
CA GLN A 74 -8.99 -16.42 -5.69
C GLN A 74 -9.03 -17.08 -7.07
N LYS A 75 -9.66 -18.25 -7.19
CA LYS A 75 -10.00 -18.83 -8.50
C LYS A 75 -11.01 -17.89 -9.23
N PRO A 76 -10.99 -17.80 -10.56
CA PRO A 76 -11.99 -17.03 -11.30
C PRO A 76 -13.38 -17.59 -11.01
N LEU A 77 -14.28 -16.74 -10.51
CA LEU A 77 -15.66 -17.09 -10.19
C LEU A 77 -16.55 -16.40 -11.21
N VAL A 78 -17.25 -17.18 -12.05
CA VAL A 78 -18.25 -16.67 -12.99
C VAL A 78 -19.60 -16.68 -12.27
N LEU A 79 -20.11 -15.48 -11.96
CA LEU A 79 -21.41 -15.30 -11.33
C LEU A 79 -22.42 -14.82 -12.37
N VAL A 80 -23.44 -15.62 -12.64
CA VAL A 80 -24.59 -15.22 -13.44
C VAL A 80 -25.73 -14.90 -12.48
N LEU A 81 -26.10 -13.62 -12.39
CA LEU A 81 -27.19 -13.14 -11.53
C LEU A 81 -28.35 -12.70 -12.41
N GLN A 82 -29.55 -13.15 -12.07
CA GLN A 82 -30.79 -12.77 -12.74
C GLN A 82 -31.67 -11.99 -11.76
N ASP A 83 -32.21 -10.86 -12.21
CA ASP A 83 -33.22 -10.12 -11.45
C ASP A 83 -34.57 -10.89 -11.47
N ASN A 84 -35.17 -11.09 -10.30
CA ASN A 84 -36.49 -11.72 -10.12
C ASN A 84 -37.46 -10.72 -9.47
N SER A 85 -37.38 -9.46 -9.87
CA SER A 85 -38.29 -8.43 -9.41
C SER A 85 -39.72 -8.63 -9.96
N SER A 86 -40.73 -8.27 -9.15
CA SER A 86 -42.14 -8.43 -9.52
C SER A 86 -42.55 -7.58 -10.73
N SER A 87 -41.84 -6.48 -10.99
CA SER A 87 -42.08 -5.57 -12.12
C SER A 87 -41.85 -6.23 -13.48
N ILE A 88 -40.96 -7.22 -13.56
CA ILE A 88 -40.66 -7.95 -14.81
C ILE A 88 -41.89 -8.75 -15.26
N LYS A 89 -42.67 -9.28 -14.30
CA LYS A 89 -43.91 -10.01 -14.59
C LYS A 89 -45.03 -9.10 -15.10
N GLN A 90 -44.94 -7.81 -14.84
CA GLN A 90 -45.96 -6.82 -15.20
C GLN A 90 -45.85 -6.38 -16.68
N PHE A 91 -44.71 -6.61 -17.31
CA PHE A 91 -44.47 -6.29 -18.73
C PHE A 91 -44.03 -7.54 -19.52
N PRO A 92 -44.94 -8.48 -19.78
CA PRO A 92 -44.61 -9.68 -20.55
C PRO A 92 -44.27 -9.31 -22.00
N SER A 93 -43.13 -9.77 -22.49
CA SER A 93 -42.80 -9.65 -23.91
C SER A 93 -43.41 -10.81 -24.71
N LYS A 94 -43.87 -10.50 -25.93
CA LYS A 94 -44.75 -11.36 -26.73
C LYS A 94 -44.16 -12.74 -27.07
N ASN A 95 -42.84 -12.88 -27.03
CA ASN A 95 -42.10 -14.09 -27.43
C ASN A 95 -41.13 -14.59 -26.35
N PHE A 96 -41.34 -14.23 -25.07
CA PHE A 96 -40.46 -14.65 -23.99
C PHE A 96 -41.12 -15.71 -23.12
N SER A 97 -40.45 -16.85 -23.00
CA SER A 97 -40.86 -17.97 -22.14
C SER A 97 -39.86 -18.10 -20.99
N LEU A 98 -40.33 -17.96 -19.76
CA LEU A 98 -39.49 -18.03 -18.56
C LEU A 98 -38.83 -19.41 -18.42
N ASP A 99 -39.58 -20.49 -18.71
CA ASP A 99 -39.09 -21.87 -18.59
C ASP A 99 -37.93 -22.16 -19.56
N GLN A 100 -38.05 -21.69 -20.82
CA GLN A 100 -36.99 -21.83 -21.82
C GLN A 100 -35.74 -21.06 -21.42
N PHE A 101 -35.93 -19.87 -20.85
CA PHE A 101 -34.82 -19.05 -20.37
C PHE A 101 -34.09 -19.71 -19.19
N THR A 102 -34.83 -20.29 -18.23
CA THR A 102 -34.24 -21.05 -17.12
C THR A 102 -33.49 -22.29 -17.60
N ASP A 103 -34.01 -22.99 -18.61
CA ASP A 103 -33.34 -24.15 -19.20
C ASP A 103 -32.05 -23.77 -19.91
N GLN A 104 -32.04 -22.65 -20.64
CA GLN A 104 -30.84 -22.11 -21.28
C GLN A 104 -29.77 -21.71 -20.26
N LEU A 105 -30.17 -21.13 -19.12
CA LEU A 105 -29.25 -20.85 -18.01
C LEU A 105 -28.66 -22.12 -17.40
N HIS A 106 -29.47 -23.17 -17.23
CA HIS A 106 -28.99 -24.46 -16.77
C HIS A 106 -28.01 -25.11 -17.76
N GLN A 107 -28.28 -25.01 -19.06
CA GLN A 107 -27.37 -25.49 -20.11
C GLN A 107 -26.06 -24.71 -20.13
N LEU A 108 -26.11 -23.38 -19.97
CA LEU A 108 -24.94 -22.53 -19.88
C LEU A 108 -24.07 -22.91 -18.68
N LYS A 109 -24.68 -23.13 -17.51
CA LYS A 109 -23.99 -23.59 -16.30
C LYS A 109 -23.23 -24.90 -16.52
N ASN A 110 -23.76 -25.81 -17.33
CA ASN A 110 -23.12 -27.11 -17.58
C ASN A 110 -22.03 -27.06 -18.65
N LYS A 111 -21.99 -26.01 -19.48
CA LYS A 111 -20.97 -25.81 -20.54
C LYS A 111 -19.76 -25.00 -20.08
N LEU A 112 -19.89 -24.25 -18.98
CA LEU A 112 -18.85 -23.45 -18.34
C LEU A 112 -18.16 -24.25 -17.23
#